data_AF-A0A537J4P1-F1
#
_entry.id   AF-A0A537J4P1-F1
#
_cell.length_a   1.000
_cell.length_b   1.000
_cell.length_c   1.000
_cell.angle_alpha   90.00
_cell.angle_beta   90.00
_cell.angle_gamma   90.00
#
_symmetry.space_group_name_H-M   'P 1'
#
loop_
_entity.id
_entity.type
_entity.pdbx_description
1 polymer ?
#
loop_
_entity_poly.entity_id
_entity_poly.type
_entity_poly.pdbx_seq_one_letter_code
_entity_poly.pdbx_strand_id
1 'polypeptide(L)' 'MDCEKALEKLWQFLDRELDGESSTELQQHLEECRHCFSLAEFEQRLRAMVRRSCTGEHAPPELKERLSKLIRLF' A
#
# COMPACT_ATOMS: atom_id res chain seq x y z
N MET A 1 -7.40 -19.12 0.15
CA MET A 1 -6.24 -19.13 1.08
C MET A 1 -6.69 -19.05 2.53
N ASP A 2 -5.87 -19.52 3.48
CA ASP A 2 -6.12 -19.47 4.93
C ASP A 2 -5.65 -18.15 5.57
N CYS A 3 -6.16 -17.80 6.75
CA CYS A 3 -5.83 -16.56 7.46
C CYS A 3 -4.32 -16.39 7.74
N GLU A 4 -3.62 -17.49 8.06
CA GLU A 4 -2.17 -17.47 8.31
C GLU A 4 -1.40 -17.04 7.06
N LYS A 5 -1.66 -17.70 5.92
CA LYS A 5 -1.07 -17.34 4.62
C LYS A 5 -1.45 -15.92 4.19
N ALA A 6 -2.65 -15.47 4.54
CA ALA A 6 -3.11 -14.12 4.23
C ALA A 6 -2.28 -13.07 4.98
N LEU A 7 -1.96 -13.33 6.26
CA LEU A 7 -1.11 -12.46 7.07
C LEU A 7 0.35 -12.43 6.59
N GLU A 8 0.89 -13.58 6.19
CA GLU A 8 2.25 -13.64 5.63
C GLU A 8 2.40 -12.83 4.34
N LYS A 9 1.38 -12.87 3.48
CA LYS A 9 1.34 -12.15 2.20
C LYS A 9 0.85 -10.70 2.30
N LEU A 10 0.30 -10.29 3.45
CA LEU A 10 -0.31 -8.98 3.64
C LEU A 10 0.68 -7.84 3.35
N TRP A 11 1.90 -7.94 3.86
CA TRP A 11 2.93 -6.93 3.68
C TRP A 11 3.31 -6.72 2.21
N GLN A 12 3.51 -7.82 1.47
CA GLN A 12 3.82 -7.79 0.04
C GLN A 12 2.66 -7.21 -0.77
N PHE A 13 1.43 -7.53 -0.39
CA PHE A 13 0.24 -6.95 -0.99
C PHE A 13 0.14 -5.43 -0.75
N LEU A 14 0.41 -4.97 0.47
CA LEU A 14 0.40 -3.54 0.81
C LEU A 14 1.51 -2.74 0.12
N ASP A 15 2.63 -3.37 -0.21
CA ASP A 15 3.72 -2.77 -1.01
C ASP A 15 3.52 -2.93 -2.52
N ARG A 16 2.47 -3.64 -2.97
CA ARG A 16 2.21 -3.99 -4.38
C ARG A 16 3.28 -4.87 -5.03
N GLU A 17 3.99 -5.62 -4.21
CA GLU A 17 5.07 -6.56 -4.61
C GLU A 17 4.57 -8.01 -4.71
N LEU A 18 3.26 -8.23 -4.56
CA LEU A 18 2.66 -9.56 -4.64
C LEU A 18 2.18 -9.84 -6.07
N ASP A 19 2.48 -11.05 -6.58
CA ASP A 19 2.01 -11.52 -7.90
C ASP A 19 0.49 -11.39 -8.07
N GLY A 20 0.04 -11.08 -9.29
CA GLY A 20 -1.37 -10.76 -9.59
C GLY A 20 -2.37 -11.85 -9.20
N GLU A 21 -2.01 -13.13 -9.35
CA GLU A 21 -2.84 -14.26 -8.93
C GLU A 21 -2.98 -14.32 -7.39
N SER A 22 -1.84 -14.24 -6.68
CA SER A 22 -1.82 -14.22 -5.20
C SER A 22 -2.49 -12.97 -4.63
N SER A 23 -2.41 -11.84 -5.31
CA SER A 23 -3.10 -10.59 -4.96
C SER A 23 -4.62 -10.76 -5.05
N THR A 24 -5.10 -11.41 -6.11
CA THR A 24 -6.53 -11.68 -6.31
C THR A 24 -7.08 -12.68 -5.29
N GLU A 25 -6.32 -13.73 -4.95
CA GLU A 25 -6.68 -14.66 -3.88
C GLU A 25 -6.75 -13.98 -2.51
N LEU A 26 -5.79 -13.10 -2.21
CA LEU A 26 -5.77 -12.36 -0.95
C LEU A 26 -6.93 -11.37 -0.86
N GLN A 27 -7.23 -10.69 -1.96
CA GLN A 27 -8.36 -9.77 -2.00
C GLN A 27 -9.68 -10.49 -1.72
N GLN A 28 -9.93 -11.63 -2.37
CA GLN A 28 -11.11 -12.47 -2.07
C GLN A 28 -11.17 -12.88 -0.60
N HIS A 29 -10.03 -13.30 -0.02
CA HIS A 29 -9.98 -13.64 1.39
C HIS A 29 -10.30 -12.45 2.31
N LEU A 30 -9.83 -11.24 1.98
CA LEU A 30 -10.15 -10.03 2.74
C LEU A 30 -11.64 -9.65 2.63
N GLU A 31 -12.30 -9.98 1.52
CA GLU A 31 -13.74 -9.77 1.34
C GLU A 31 -14.58 -10.75 2.18
N GLU A 32 -14.12 -11.99 2.33
CA GLU A 32 -14.82 -13.02 3.09
C GLU A 32 -14.49 -13.01 4.60
N CYS A 33 -13.27 -12.61 4.97
CA CYS A 33 -12.76 -12.67 6.34
C CYS A 33 -12.64 -11.28 6.99
N ARG A 34 -13.62 -10.94 7.84
CA ARG A 34 -13.63 -9.70 8.62
C ARG A 34 -12.40 -9.49 9.50
N HIS A 35 -11.81 -10.55 10.04
CA HIS A 35 -10.63 -10.45 10.89
C HIS A 35 -9.40 -9.97 10.10
N CYS A 36 -9.12 -10.62 8.97
CA CYS A 36 -8.01 -10.26 8.10
C CYS A 36 -8.24 -8.87 7.46
N PHE A 37 -9.47 -8.54 7.10
CA PHE A 37 -9.83 -7.18 6.65
C PHE A 37 -9.48 -6.11 7.67
N SER A 38 -9.87 -6.31 8.94
CA SER A 38 -9.61 -5.34 10.00
C SER A 38 -8.11 -5.15 10.26
N LEU A 39 -7.31 -6.21 10.16
CA LEU A 39 -5.85 -6.15 10.29
C LEU A 39 -5.22 -5.38 9.12
N ALA A 40 -5.62 -5.69 7.88
CA ALA A 40 -5.16 -4.99 6.69
C ALA A 40 -5.48 -3.49 6.74
N GLU A 41 -6.67 -3.14 7.23
CA GLU A 41 -7.10 -1.75 7.39
C GLU A 41 -6.28 -1.02 8.46
N PHE A 42 -6.02 -1.68 9.59
CA PHE A 42 -5.17 -1.14 10.66
C PHE A 42 -3.74 -0.86 10.15
N GLU A 43 -3.15 -1.83 9.48
CA GLU A 43 -1.84 -1.73 8.84
C GLU A 43 -1.74 -0.56 7.86
N GLN A 44 -2.74 -0.40 6.98
CA GLN A 44 -2.80 0.73 6.05
C GLN A 44 -2.87 2.08 6.78
N ARG A 45 -3.70 2.17 7.83
CA ARG A 45 -3.80 3.40 8.64
C ARG A 45 -2.50 3.70 9.37
N LEU A 46 -1.84 2.69 9.92
CA LEU A 46 -0.54 2.84 10.57
C LEU A 46 0.51 3.35 9.58
N ARG A 47 0.63 2.72 8.40
CA ARG A 47 1.52 3.15 7.31
C ARG A 47 1.23 4.59 6.89
N ALA A 48 -0.05 4.96 6.74
CA ALA A 48 -0.45 6.31 6.40
C ALA A 48 -0.09 7.34 7.49
N MET A 49 -0.25 6.97 8.76
CA MET A 49 0.13 7.80 9.90
C MET A 49 1.65 8.00 9.94
N VAL A 50 2.43 6.93 9.82
CA VAL A 50 3.90 7.00 9.76
C VAL A 50 4.34 7.87 8.59
N ARG A 51 3.78 7.68 7.39
CA ARG A 51 4.08 8.54 6.24
C ARG A 51 3.79 10.02 6.53
N ARG A 52 2.68 10.35 7.19
CA ARG A 52 2.35 11.75 7.56
C ARG A 52 3.30 12.32 8.61
N SER A 53 3.67 11.53 9.62
CA SER A 53 4.58 11.97 10.68
C SER A 53 6.04 12.07 10.22
N CYS A 54 6.43 11.29 9.20
CA CYS A 54 7.79 11.25 8.66
C CYS A 54 7.98 12.04 7.36
N THR A 55 6.96 12.75 6.85
CA THR A 55 7.07 13.64 5.66
C THR A 55 7.46 15.07 6.01
N GLY A 56 8.27 15.25 7.06
CA GLY A 56 8.74 16.57 7.53
C GLY A 56 9.53 17.38 6.50
N GLU A 57 10.06 16.73 5.46
CA GLU A 57 10.72 17.41 4.34
C GLU A 57 9.86 17.26 3.08
N HIS A 58 9.03 18.28 2.82
CA HIS A 58 8.41 18.43 1.52
C HIS A 58 9.49 18.61 0.46
N ALA A 59 9.38 17.87 -0.66
CA ALA A 59 10.26 18.06 -1.80
C ALA A 59 10.28 19.55 -2.21
N PRO A 60 11.46 20.14 -2.48
CA PRO A 60 11.56 21.54 -2.82
C PRO A 60 10.71 21.87 -4.05
N PRO A 61 10.07 23.04 -4.10
CA PRO A 61 9.12 23.41 -5.17
C PRO A 61 9.76 23.34 -6.55
N GLU A 62 11.05 23.63 -6.67
CA GLU A 62 11.83 23.52 -7.91
C GLU A 62 11.86 22.08 -8.46
N LEU A 63 12.00 21.07 -7.59
CA LEU A 63 11.97 19.67 -8.00
C LEU A 63 10.58 19.28 -8.53
N LYS A 64 9.53 19.75 -7.85
CA LYS A 64 8.13 19.49 -8.25
C LYS A 64 7.79 20.13 -9.60
N GLU A 65 8.30 21.34 -9.86
CA GLU A 65 8.10 22.03 -11.13
C GLU A 65 8.83 21.32 -12.28
N ARG A 66 10.08 20.87 -12.06
CA ARG A 66 10.84 20.07 -13.02
C ARG A 66 10.13 18.75 -13.35
N LEU A 67 9.62 18.05 -12.34
CA LEU A 67 8.87 16.80 -12.52
C LEU A 67 7.57 17.02 -13.32
N SER A 68 6.83 18.08 -13.00
CA SER A 68 5.58 18.41 -13.69
C SER A 68 5.80 18.75 -15.17
N LYS A 69 6.91 19.44 -15.50
CA LYS A 69 7.32 19.70 -16.88
C LYS A 69 7.68 18.40 -17.61
N LEU A 70 8.44 17.51 -16.98
CA LEU A 70 8.82 16.22 -17.59
C LEU A 70 7.61 15.33 -17.87
N ILE A 71 6.66 15.21 -16.94
CA ILE A 71 5.47 14.38 -17.13
C ILE A 71 4.57 14.90 -18.26
N ARG A 72 4.49 16.22 -18.47
CA ARG A 72 3.71 16.83 -19.57
C ARG A 72 4.37 16.71 -20.95
N LEU A 73 5.64 16.32 -21.01
CA LEU A 73 6.39 16.17 -22.26
C LEU A 73 6.40 14.72 -22.78
N PHE A 74 5.86 13.78 -22.00
CA PHE A 74 5.53 12.41 -22.42
C PHE A 74 4.04 12.31 -22.77
#